data_AF-G5GKU0-F1
#
_entry.id   AF-G5GKU0-F1
#
_cell.length_a   1.000
_cell.length_b   1.000
_cell.length_c   1.000
_cell.angle_alpha   90.00
_cell.angle_beta   90.00
_cell.angle_gamma   90.00
#
_symmetry.space_group_name_H-M   'P 1'
#
loop_
_entity.id
_entity.type
_entity.pdbx_description
1 polymer ?
#
loop_
_entity_poly.entity_id
_entity_poly.type
_entity_poly.pdbx_seq_one_letter_code
_entity_poly.pdbx_strand_id
1 'polypeptide(L)' 'MESFFATLKKELLYRIPTYRMKREEVKTMIFRYVFIYYNQKRIYTSNPDGLPPVMYKQLLEVQLLAA' A
#
# COMPACT_ATOMS: atom_id res chain seq x y z
N MET A 1 -13.05 4.62 7.36
CA MET A 1 -12.07 4.12 6.37
C MET A 1 -11.13 5.26 6.01
N GLU A 2 -9.81 5.09 6.19
CA GLU A 2 -8.86 6.05 5.62
C GLU A 2 -8.72 5.78 4.10
N SER A 3 -8.74 6.82 3.27
CA SER A 3 -8.60 6.68 1.82
C SER A 3 -7.16 6.32 1.45
N PHE A 4 -6.96 5.37 0.52
CA PHE A 4 -5.66 5.03 -0.05
C PHE A 4 -4.85 6.28 -0.45
N PHE A 5 -5.48 7.25 -1.13
CA PHE A 5 -4.80 8.45 -1.58
C PHE A 5 -4.42 9.39 -0.44
N ALA A 6 -5.19 9.41 0.65
CA ALA A 6 -4.82 10.16 1.84
C ALA A 6 -3.56 9.55 2.49
N THR A 7 -3.52 8.22 2.63
CA THR A 7 -2.37 7.49 3.15
C THR A 7 -1.13 7.65 2.27
N LEU A 8 -1.25 7.45 0.95
CA LEU A 8 -0.17 7.64 -0.01
C LEU A 8 0.45 9.04 0.08
N LYS A 9 -0.40 10.08 0.21
CA LYS A 9 0.10 11.46 0.35
C LYS A 9 0.88 11.64 1.66
N LYS A 10 0.33 11.18 2.79
CA LYS A 10 0.96 11.33 4.12
C LYS A 10 2.26 10.54 4.25
N GLU A 11 2.26 9.28 3.80
CA GLU A 11 3.38 8.36 3.98
C GLU A 11 4.50 8.56 2.94
N LEU A 12 4.17 9.01 1.71
CA LEU A 12 5.14 9.19 0.63
C LEU A 12 5.25 10.65 0.17
N LEU A 13 4.21 11.21 -0.43
CA LEU A 13 4.33 12.44 -1.23
C LEU A 13 4.66 13.70 -0.41
N TYR A 14 4.14 13.80 0.81
CA TYR A 14 4.43 14.92 1.71
C TYR A 14 5.80 14.82 2.40
N ARG A 15 6.44 13.65 2.33
CA ARG A 15 7.76 13.40 2.93
C ARG A 15 8.91 13.75 1.99
N ILE A 16 8.63 14.04 0.71
CA ILE A 16 9.62 14.29 -0.33
C ILE A 16 9.33 15.59 -1.09
N PRO A 17 10.35 16.34 -1.54
CA PRO A 17 10.16 17.58 -2.27
C PRO A 17 9.82 17.31 -3.75
N THR A 18 8.63 16.76 -4.03
CA THR A 18 8.19 16.35 -5.38
C THR A 18 8.30 17.47 -6.43
N TYR A 19 8.12 18.72 -6.02
CA TYR A 19 8.22 19.91 -6.88
C TYR A 19 9.64 20.17 -7.42
N ARG A 20 10.67 19.52 -6.88
CA ARG A 20 12.06 19.61 -7.34
C ARG A 20 12.52 18.38 -8.14
N MET A 21 11.62 17.43 -8.39
CA MET A 21 11.95 16.12 -8.98
C MET A 21 11.38 15.97 -10.38
N LYS A 22 11.97 15.07 -11.18
CA LYS A 22 11.38 14.70 -12.47
C LYS A 22 10.14 13.83 -12.25
N ARG A 23 9.18 13.94 -13.16
CA ARG A 23 7.92 13.20 -13.08
C ARG A 23 8.15 11.68 -13.10
N GLU A 24 9.13 11.22 -13.86
CA GLU A 24 9.51 9.81 -14.01
C GLU A 24 10.03 9.22 -12.70
N GLU A 25 10.80 9.99 -11.93
CA GLU A 25 11.30 9.59 -10.62
C GLU A 25 10.15 9.43 -9.63
N VAL A 26 9.25 10.42 -9.58
CA VAL A 26 8.08 10.39 -8.71
C VAL A 26 7.16 9.22 -9.06
N LYS A 27 6.94 8.93 -10.35
CA LYS A 27 6.18 7.75 -10.80
C LYS A 27 6.82 6.44 -10.30
N THR A 28 8.15 6.33 -10.41
CA THR A 28 8.89 5.15 -9.96
C THR A 28 8.74 4.96 -8.44
N MET A 29 8.80 6.04 -7.66
CA MET A 29 8.59 5.98 -6.21
C MET A 29 7.17 5.56 -5.84
N ILE A 30 6.15 6.09 -6.51
CA ILE A 30 4.75 5.68 -6.30
C ILE A 30 4.58 4.19 -6.64
N PHE A 31 5.15 3.72 -7.76
CA PHE A 31 5.07 2.31 -8.14
C PHE A 31 5.70 1.40 -7.08
N ARG A 32 6.92 1.73 -6.62
CA ARG A 32 7.59 0.97 -5.55
C ARG A 32 6.79 1.00 -4.25
N TYR A 33 6.23 2.15 -3.89
CA TYR A 33 5.38 2.27 -2.71
C TYR A 33 4.16 1.34 -2.80
N VAL A 34 3.46 1.28 -3.93
CA VAL A 34 2.25 0.45 -4.07
C VAL A 34 2.61 -1.04 -4.08
N PHE A 35 3.49 -1.47 -4.99
CA PHE A 35 3.72 -2.89 -5.25
C PHE A 35 4.62 -3.56 -4.21
N ILE A 36 5.59 -2.85 -3.66
CA ILE A 36 6.58 -3.45 -2.73
C ILE A 36 6.22 -3.18 -1.28
N TYR A 37 5.68 -2.00 -0.96
CA TYR A 37 5.39 -1.63 0.42
C TYR A 37 3.92 -1.80 0.79
N TYR A 38 3.01 -1.05 0.16
CA TYR A 38 1.60 -1.01 0.53
C TYR A 38 0.93 -2.38 0.43
N ASN A 39 1.12 -3.09 -0.68
CA ASN A 39 0.46 -4.37 -0.92
C ASN A 39 1.07 -5.54 -0.12
N GLN A 40 2.37 -5.51 0.14
CA GLN A 40 3.11 -6.67 0.66
C GLN A 40 3.59 -6.54 2.11
N LYS A 41 3.87 -5.32 2.58
CA LYS A 41 4.57 -5.11 3.86
C LYS A 41 3.82 -4.22 4.84
N ARG A 42 2.98 -3.33 4.33
CA ARG A 42 2.29 -2.34 5.17
C ARG A 42 1.34 -3.05 6.14
N ILE A 43 1.48 -2.74 7.41
CA ILE A 43 0.54 -3.17 8.45
C ILE A 43 -0.76 -2.41 8.26
N TYR A 44 -1.86 -3.13 8.08
CA TYR A 44 -3.18 -2.54 7.87
C TYR A 44 -4.10 -2.95 9.01
N THR A 45 -4.23 -2.07 10.01
CA THR A 45 -4.95 -2.35 11.27
C THR A 45 -6.44 -2.62 11.10
N SER A 46 -7.04 -2.27 9.95
CA SER A 46 -8.42 -2.62 9.65
C SER A 46 -8.57 -4.03 9.06
N ASN A 47 -7.48 -4.68 8.63
CA ASN A 47 -7.49 -6.10 8.30
C ASN A 47 -7.23 -6.89 9.60
N PRO A 48 -7.88 -8.06 9.78
CA PRO A 48 -7.52 -9.02 10.81
C PRO A 48 -6.00 -9.25 10.86
N ASP A 49 -5.46 -9.30 12.08
CA ASP A 49 -4.04 -9.48 12.38
C ASP A 49 -3.10 -8.42 11.76
N GLY A 50 -3.65 -7.28 11.33
CA GLY A 50 -2.86 -6.22 10.70
C GLY A 50 -2.30 -6.60 9.33
N LEU A 51 -2.83 -7.65 8.70
CA LEU A 51 -2.24 -8.26 7.52
C LEU A 51 -2.16 -7.29 6.32
N PRO A 52 -1.06 -7.33 5.56
CA PRO A 52 -0.98 -6.64 4.28
C PRO A 52 -2.10 -7.08 3.33
N PRO A 53 -2.56 -6.21 2.41
CA PRO A 53 -3.68 -6.49 1.51
C PRO A 53 -3.56 -7.81 0.74
N VAL A 54 -2.36 -8.16 0.27
CA VAL A 54 -2.14 -9.40 -0.49
C VAL A 54 -2.28 -10.64 0.40
N MET A 55 -1.71 -10.62 1.61
CA MET A 55 -1.84 -11.73 2.55
C MET A 55 -3.27 -11.91 3.02
N TYR A 56 -3.97 -10.81 3.30
CA TYR A 56 -5.38 -10.87 3.68
C TYR A 56 -6.24 -11.47 2.55
N LYS A 57 -6.00 -11.07 1.30
CA LYS A 57 -6.69 -11.65 0.14
C LYS A 57 -6.44 -13.15 0.00
N GLN A 58 -5.18 -13.58 0.14
CA GLN A 58 -4.83 -15.01 0.09
C GLN A 58 -5.53 -15.82 1.20
N LEU A 59 -5.59 -15.27 2.42
CA LEU A 59 -6.30 -15.90 3.52
C LEU A 59 -7.79 -16.09 3.22
N LEU A 60 -8.44 -15.06 2.67
CA LEU A 60 -9.85 -15.14 2.26
C LEU A 60 -10.08 -16.17 1.15
N GLU A 61 -9.19 -16.23 0.16
CA GLU A 61 -9.26 -17.23 -0.92
C GLU A 61 -9.13 -18.66 -0.39
N VAL A 62 -8.20 -18.90 0.54
CA VAL A 62 -8.05 -20.21 1.19
C VAL A 62 -9.30 -20.59 1.98
N GLN A 63 -9.88 -19.63 2.71
CA GLN A 63 -11.12 -19.87 3.48
C GLN A 63 -12.30 -20.20 2.56
N LEU A 64 -12.44 -19.51 1.43
CA LEU A 64 -13.48 -19.77 0.44
C LEU A 64 -13.33 -21.14 -0.23
N LEU A 65 -12.10 -21.56 -0.51
CA LEU A 65 -11.82 -22.88 -1.10
C LEU A 65 -11.99 -24.04 -0.11
N ALA A 66 -11.94 -23.76 1.19
CA ALA A 66 -12.10 -24.73 2.26
C ALA A 66 -13.56 -24.89 2.73
N ALA A 67 -14.49 -24.08 2.22
CA ALA A 67 -15.92 -24.08 2.55
C ALA A 67 -16.74 -24.79 1.46
#